data_AF-A0AAE3SNM8-F1
#
_entry.id   AF-A0AAE3SNM8-F1
#
_cell.length_a   1.000
_cell.length_b   1.000
_cell.length_c   1.000
_cell.angle_alpha   90.00
_cell.angle_beta   90.00
_cell.angle_gamma   90.00
#
_symmetry.space_group_name_H-M   'P 1'
#
loop_
_entity.id
_entity.type
_entity.pdbx_description
1 polymer ?
#
loop_
_entity_poly.entity_id
_entity_poly.type
_entity_poly.pdbx_seq_one_letter_code
_entity_poly.pdbx_strand_id
1 'polypeptide(L)'
;MKHRLLIALYYLSVLLVPVYGAGLFPISTTEDPIALCKQILDQKPEPWQPDSRQNLLEQYGDAYGLAENEDKYILLESPTLAFSYFQGGSSVIGQSISRDVLIHMLKQAITAPQETTNILARATIQQGMKEYLKAYEIAAKYRESQELNYADALQFLDNRFGYSKLNHAERLSGRQVSNSQAFNADKNTKKILSELEKIGKRYPSSIPLVNALPIFEDIYQQLLAANVGIASYQPFREFSSEMQRLNQTRINERIKFRSEIRITYPDSGTVWTIPEPVELKWTTEKIDPDKTIRFFLVKDDMVVQDLGIFKNESVRSDIVLRRGLPAGDNYKVMGIEQFPANKYHVAKFATPFFSIRKAPRPQKKPEPEPEPEIVVEEAAKPEPAPVVPEIPEPVKPEEVAVEKPIVTEPPVAEKSAGEEQVPVEIIKEETPVAEKQSEVPVKIPEKRPETEEEIALRNFFDGRSISYTKELVVETDRIQISLWDHGRQDGDIVSIYLNGDQVVSKHTLTYKKKVYEVTLDKSKPNDLFLYAHNLGRFAPNTVSIEINDGSNAENIILNSDLKSCEAVLINVKQ
;
A
#
# COMPACT_ATOMS: atom_id res chain seq x y z
N MET A 1 18.18 -26.97 -36.58
CA MET A 1 17.30 -25.81 -36.88
C MET A 1 15.81 -26.19 -36.83
N LYS A 2 15.23 -26.47 -35.64
CA LYS A 2 13.77 -26.73 -35.48
C LYS A 2 13.12 -26.16 -34.20
N HIS A 3 13.78 -25.23 -33.49
CA HIS A 3 13.32 -24.65 -32.22
C HIS A 3 13.32 -23.10 -32.20
N ARG A 4 13.18 -22.44 -33.36
CA ARG A 4 13.02 -20.98 -33.46
C ARG A 4 11.74 -20.52 -34.17
N LEU A 5 10.79 -21.43 -34.44
CA LEU A 5 9.58 -21.14 -35.22
C LEU A 5 8.27 -21.12 -34.41
N LEU A 6 8.26 -21.66 -33.18
CA LEU A 6 7.05 -21.74 -32.34
C LEU A 6 6.76 -20.45 -31.53
N ILE A 7 7.78 -19.65 -31.22
CA ILE A 7 7.61 -18.40 -30.45
C ILE A 7 7.08 -17.26 -31.33
N ALA A 8 7.34 -17.30 -32.65
CA ALA A 8 6.88 -16.28 -33.60
C ALA A 8 5.37 -16.34 -33.90
N LEU A 9 4.71 -17.48 -33.69
CA LEU A 9 3.29 -17.66 -34.01
C LEU A 9 2.33 -17.15 -32.92
N TYR A 10 2.81 -16.92 -31.69
CA TYR A 10 1.99 -16.35 -30.61
C TYR A 10 1.77 -14.83 -30.74
N TYR A 11 2.57 -14.16 -31.59
CA TYR A 11 2.52 -12.71 -31.82
C TYR A 11 1.88 -12.30 -33.16
N LEU A 12 1.34 -13.25 -33.95
CA LEU A 12 0.85 -12.97 -35.31
C LEU A 12 -0.58 -13.47 -35.60
N SER A 13 -1.41 -13.61 -34.57
CA SER A 13 -2.85 -13.96 -34.69
C SER A 13 -3.80 -12.91 -34.10
N VAL A 14 -3.30 -11.68 -33.88
CA VAL A 14 -4.05 -10.57 -33.25
C VAL A 14 -4.73 -9.65 -34.29
N LEU A 15 -4.73 -10.04 -35.57
CA LEU A 15 -5.38 -9.31 -36.66
C LEU A 15 -6.44 -10.17 -37.35
N LEU A 16 -7.61 -9.54 -37.60
CA LEU A 16 -8.77 -10.04 -38.34
C LEU A 16 -9.56 -11.19 -37.67
N VAL A 17 -10.47 -10.81 -36.77
CA VAL A 17 -11.76 -11.47 -36.56
C VAL A 17 -12.86 -10.44 -36.88
N PRO A 18 -13.87 -10.74 -37.72
CA PRO A 18 -14.87 -9.75 -38.12
C PRO A 18 -15.87 -9.46 -36.99
N VAL A 19 -16.17 -8.18 -36.78
CA VAL A 19 -17.16 -7.73 -35.79
C VAL A 19 -18.58 -7.86 -36.36
N TYR A 20 -19.37 -8.77 -35.80
CA TYR A 20 -20.82 -8.83 -36.01
C TYR A 20 -21.54 -9.18 -34.70
N GLY A 21 -22.56 -8.38 -34.32
CA GLY A 21 -23.72 -8.95 -33.64
C GLY A 21 -24.05 -8.60 -32.19
N ALA A 22 -23.44 -7.59 -31.53
CA ALA A 22 -24.00 -7.09 -30.25
C ALA A 22 -23.54 -5.66 -29.82
N GLY A 23 -24.27 -4.62 -30.25
CA GLY A 23 -24.44 -3.35 -29.52
C GLY A 23 -23.24 -2.40 -29.27
N LEU A 24 -21.99 -2.84 -29.45
CA LEU A 24 -20.81 -2.03 -29.15
C LEU A 24 -20.28 -1.32 -30.40
N PHE A 25 -20.53 -0.02 -30.43
CA PHE A 25 -20.02 0.93 -31.42
C PHE A 25 -18.54 1.26 -31.13
N PRO A 26 -17.76 1.71 -32.13
CA PRO A 26 -16.41 2.21 -31.89
C PRO A 26 -16.46 3.44 -30.99
N ILE A 27 -15.95 3.29 -29.76
CA ILE A 27 -15.66 4.40 -28.85
C ILE A 27 -14.55 5.26 -29.49
N SER A 28 -14.62 6.58 -29.31
CA SER A 28 -13.66 7.50 -29.92
C SER A 28 -12.23 7.25 -29.45
N THR A 29 -11.25 7.68 -30.24
CA THR A 29 -9.82 7.51 -29.95
C THR A 29 -9.31 8.39 -28.79
N THR A 30 -10.17 9.22 -28.18
CA THR A 30 -9.86 10.22 -27.15
C THR A 30 -8.90 9.72 -26.06
N GLU A 31 -7.79 10.44 -25.86
CA GLU A 31 -6.77 10.10 -24.87
C GLU A 31 -7.05 10.67 -23.47
N ASP A 32 -7.97 11.64 -23.39
CA ASP A 32 -8.49 12.21 -22.15
C ASP A 32 -9.72 11.42 -21.64
N PRO A 33 -9.72 10.94 -20.38
CA PRO A 33 -10.88 10.29 -19.77
C PRO A 33 -12.05 11.26 -19.54
N ILE A 34 -11.85 12.57 -19.35
CA ILE A 34 -12.95 13.53 -19.15
C ILE A 34 -13.77 13.65 -20.43
N ALA A 35 -13.11 13.86 -21.58
CA ALA A 35 -13.74 13.86 -22.90
C ALA A 35 -14.45 12.53 -23.21
N LEU A 36 -13.89 11.38 -22.80
CA LEU A 36 -14.55 10.09 -22.97
C LEU A 36 -15.80 9.96 -22.09
N CYS A 37 -15.76 10.40 -20.83
CA CYS A 37 -16.93 10.43 -19.95
C CYS A 37 -18.04 11.31 -20.51
N LYS A 38 -17.70 12.55 -20.92
CA LYS A 38 -18.66 13.46 -21.55
C LYS A 38 -19.25 12.84 -22.82
N GLN A 39 -18.44 12.24 -23.69
CA GLN A 39 -18.96 11.51 -24.86
C GLN A 39 -19.98 10.43 -24.46
N ILE A 40 -19.71 9.63 -23.42
CA ILE A 40 -20.64 8.59 -22.96
C ILE A 40 -21.94 9.22 -22.43
N LEU A 41 -21.82 10.18 -21.50
CA LEU A 41 -22.95 10.76 -20.78
C LEU A 41 -23.84 11.66 -21.68
N ASP A 42 -23.24 12.43 -22.58
CA ASP A 42 -23.93 13.37 -23.46
C ASP A 42 -24.57 12.66 -24.67
N GLN A 43 -23.88 11.67 -25.27
CA GLN A 43 -24.37 10.96 -26.47
C GLN A 43 -25.24 9.74 -26.14
N LYS A 44 -25.05 9.13 -24.97
CA LYS A 44 -25.79 7.96 -24.49
C LYS A 44 -26.11 8.11 -22.99
N PRO A 45 -27.05 9.00 -22.64
CA PRO A 45 -27.44 9.26 -21.25
C PRO A 45 -27.99 8.02 -20.52
N GLU A 46 -28.49 7.01 -21.22
CA GLU A 46 -28.86 5.70 -20.65
C GLU A 46 -27.63 4.80 -20.44
N PRO A 47 -27.52 4.06 -19.31
CA PRO A 47 -28.51 3.85 -18.23
C PRO A 47 -28.45 4.87 -17.09
N TRP A 48 -27.85 6.05 -17.26
CA TRP A 48 -27.45 6.93 -16.16
C TRP A 48 -28.56 7.88 -15.67
N GLN A 49 -29.83 7.60 -15.99
CA GLN A 49 -30.98 8.45 -15.67
C GLN A 49 -31.78 7.94 -14.44
N PRO A 50 -32.56 8.81 -13.77
CA PRO A 50 -33.29 8.42 -12.55
C PRO A 50 -34.20 7.21 -12.76
N ASP A 51 -34.90 7.17 -13.89
CA ASP A 51 -35.83 6.09 -14.25
C ASP A 51 -35.09 4.76 -14.46
N SER A 52 -33.96 4.77 -15.17
CA SER A 52 -33.12 3.58 -15.36
C SER A 52 -32.50 3.10 -14.05
N ARG A 53 -32.09 4.00 -13.14
CA ARG A 53 -31.72 3.63 -11.77
C ARG A 53 -32.89 3.02 -10.99
N GLN A 54 -34.09 3.58 -11.10
CA GLN A 54 -35.26 3.08 -10.38
C GLN A 54 -35.64 1.68 -10.87
N ASN A 55 -35.74 1.47 -12.20
CA ASN A 55 -35.97 0.17 -12.82
C ASN A 55 -34.94 -0.88 -12.37
N LEU A 56 -33.65 -0.51 -12.30
CA LEU A 56 -32.59 -1.43 -11.84
C LEU A 56 -32.65 -1.72 -10.34
N LEU A 57 -33.15 -0.79 -9.52
CA LEU A 57 -33.42 -1.04 -8.10
C LEU A 57 -34.68 -1.88 -7.87
N GLU A 58 -35.68 -1.79 -8.74
CA GLU A 58 -36.85 -2.67 -8.71
C GLU A 58 -36.53 -4.08 -9.23
N GLN A 59 -35.66 -4.21 -10.23
CA GLN A 59 -35.23 -5.49 -10.80
C GLN A 59 -34.17 -6.22 -9.95
N TYR A 60 -33.27 -5.49 -9.28
CA TYR A 60 -32.11 -6.06 -8.57
C TYR A 60 -31.95 -5.60 -7.11
N GLY A 61 -32.85 -4.74 -6.58
CA GLY A 61 -32.76 -4.25 -5.20
C GLY A 61 -32.92 -5.34 -4.14
N ASP A 62 -33.72 -6.38 -4.43
CA ASP A 62 -33.87 -7.54 -3.54
C ASP A 62 -32.74 -8.57 -3.69
N ALA A 63 -31.77 -8.35 -4.60
CA ALA A 63 -30.64 -9.26 -4.80
C ALA A 63 -29.57 -9.19 -3.69
N TYR A 64 -29.75 -8.36 -2.65
CA TYR A 64 -28.93 -8.33 -1.44
C TYR A 64 -29.24 -9.51 -0.49
N GLY A 65 -29.16 -10.73 -1.02
CA GLY A 65 -29.48 -12.00 -0.35
C GLY A 65 -28.39 -13.06 -0.49
N LEU A 66 -27.12 -12.64 -0.61
CA LEU A 66 -25.99 -13.57 -0.62
C LEU A 66 -25.81 -14.23 0.75
N ALA A 67 -25.71 -15.57 0.77
CA ALA A 67 -25.30 -16.29 1.97
C ALA A 67 -23.81 -16.03 2.30
N GLU A 68 -23.37 -16.42 3.49
CA GLU A 68 -22.01 -16.15 3.96
C GLU A 68 -20.96 -16.70 2.96
N ASN A 69 -20.02 -15.85 2.54
CA ASN A 69 -18.98 -16.12 1.54
C ASN A 69 -19.48 -16.35 0.09
N GLU A 70 -20.78 -16.23 -0.23
CA GLU A 70 -21.24 -16.27 -1.63
C GLU A 70 -20.65 -15.13 -2.47
N ASP A 71 -20.29 -14.00 -1.84
CA ASP A 71 -19.62 -12.89 -2.51
C ASP A 71 -18.29 -13.29 -3.17
N LYS A 72 -17.61 -14.30 -2.62
CA LYS A 72 -16.33 -14.80 -3.15
C LYS A 72 -16.48 -15.50 -4.49
N TYR A 73 -17.67 -15.96 -4.87
CA TYR A 73 -17.90 -16.58 -6.18
C TYR A 73 -17.65 -15.63 -7.36
N ILE A 74 -17.60 -14.32 -7.13
CA ILE A 74 -17.13 -13.32 -8.12
C ILE A 74 -15.72 -13.64 -8.68
N LEU A 75 -14.90 -14.40 -7.96
CA LEU A 75 -13.57 -14.82 -8.43
C LEU A 75 -13.64 -15.80 -9.62
N LEU A 76 -14.80 -16.41 -9.87
CA LEU A 76 -15.09 -17.21 -11.06
C LEU A 76 -15.65 -16.38 -12.24
N GLU A 77 -15.85 -15.06 -12.08
CA GLU A 77 -16.36 -14.18 -13.15
C GLU A 77 -15.42 -14.17 -14.38
N SER A 78 -14.10 -14.14 -14.16
CA SER A 78 -13.08 -14.10 -15.21
C SER A 78 -11.77 -14.78 -14.74
N PRO A 79 -11.74 -16.12 -14.58
CA PRO A 79 -10.59 -16.84 -14.02
C PRO A 79 -9.29 -16.58 -14.80
N THR A 80 -9.35 -16.58 -16.14
CA THR A 80 -8.22 -16.29 -17.03
C THR A 80 -7.67 -14.86 -16.94
N LEU A 81 -8.41 -13.95 -16.30
CA LEU A 81 -7.98 -12.59 -16.00
C LEU A 81 -7.71 -12.37 -14.50
N ALA A 82 -7.65 -13.43 -13.69
CA ALA A 82 -7.37 -13.36 -12.25
C ALA A 82 -6.10 -12.55 -11.91
N PHE A 83 -5.10 -12.54 -12.80
CA PHE A 83 -3.92 -11.69 -12.63
C PHE A 83 -4.10 -10.26 -13.20
N SER A 84 -4.68 -10.16 -14.40
CA SER A 84 -4.80 -8.90 -15.15
C SER A 84 -5.86 -7.94 -14.60
N TYR A 85 -6.97 -8.46 -14.07
CA TYR A 85 -8.11 -7.69 -13.56
C TYR A 85 -7.78 -6.95 -12.26
N PHE A 86 -6.95 -7.55 -11.41
CA PHE A 86 -6.51 -6.97 -10.13
C PHE A 86 -5.19 -6.18 -10.23
N GLN A 87 -4.46 -6.26 -11.35
CA GLN A 87 -3.45 -5.24 -11.74
C GLN A 87 -4.04 -3.85 -12.04
N GLY A 88 -5.37 -3.71 -11.90
CA GLY A 88 -6.07 -2.44 -11.78
C GLY A 88 -7.00 -2.41 -10.56
N GLY A 89 -6.62 -3.02 -9.42
CA GLY A 89 -7.55 -3.27 -8.32
C GLY A 89 -6.92 -3.24 -6.92
N SER A 90 -6.52 -2.05 -6.47
CA SER A 90 -6.04 -1.78 -5.10
C SER A 90 -7.02 -2.20 -3.98
N SER A 91 -8.28 -2.47 -4.31
CA SER A 91 -9.25 -3.08 -3.38
C SER A 91 -8.87 -4.48 -2.88
N VAL A 92 -8.02 -5.22 -3.61
CA VAL A 92 -7.59 -6.60 -3.26
C VAL A 92 -6.34 -6.65 -2.38
N ILE A 93 -5.58 -5.55 -2.28
CA ILE A 93 -4.42 -5.47 -1.39
C ILE A 93 -4.94 -5.50 0.06
N GLY A 94 -4.49 -6.48 0.85
CA GLY A 94 -4.99 -6.73 2.21
C GLY A 94 -6.27 -7.58 2.29
N GLN A 95 -6.88 -8.01 1.17
CA GLN A 95 -7.95 -9.00 1.22
C GLN A 95 -7.40 -10.43 1.28
N SER A 96 -8.13 -11.30 1.98
CA SER A 96 -7.92 -12.74 1.97
C SER A 96 -9.21 -13.51 1.68
N ILE A 97 -9.06 -14.79 1.39
CA ILE A 97 -10.13 -15.77 1.35
C ILE A 97 -9.81 -16.90 2.33
N SER A 98 -10.81 -17.45 3.03
CA SER A 98 -10.61 -18.67 3.80
C SER A 98 -10.22 -19.81 2.86
N ARG A 99 -9.20 -20.58 3.24
CA ARG A 99 -8.76 -21.81 2.54
C ARG A 99 -9.92 -22.79 2.35
N ASP A 100 -10.77 -22.89 3.35
CA ASP A 100 -11.86 -23.87 3.38
C ASP A 100 -13.04 -23.39 2.52
N VAL A 101 -13.26 -22.07 2.44
CA VAL A 101 -14.14 -21.42 1.45
C VAL A 101 -13.61 -21.62 0.04
N LEU A 102 -12.31 -21.38 -0.21
CA LEU A 102 -11.66 -21.59 -1.51
C LEU A 102 -11.83 -23.05 -2.00
N ILE A 103 -11.55 -24.02 -1.13
CA ILE A 103 -11.69 -25.45 -1.44
C ILE A 103 -13.17 -25.81 -1.66
N HIS A 104 -14.10 -25.28 -0.85
CA HIS A 104 -15.53 -25.49 -1.02
C HIS A 104 -16.01 -24.96 -2.39
N MET A 105 -15.70 -23.72 -2.73
CA MET A 105 -16.05 -23.09 -4.01
C MET A 105 -15.53 -23.88 -5.21
N LEU A 106 -14.23 -24.21 -5.21
CA LEU A 106 -13.60 -24.96 -6.30
C LEU A 106 -14.16 -26.38 -6.40
N LYS A 107 -14.51 -27.01 -5.26
CA LYS A 107 -15.16 -28.33 -5.25
C LYS A 107 -16.58 -28.26 -5.79
N GLN A 108 -17.40 -27.27 -5.39
CA GLN A 108 -18.76 -27.10 -5.93
C GLN A 108 -18.72 -26.78 -7.43
N ALA A 109 -17.77 -25.97 -7.90
CA ALA A 109 -17.53 -25.72 -9.32
C ALA A 109 -17.24 -27.00 -10.12
N ILE A 110 -16.70 -28.04 -9.48
CA ILE A 110 -16.49 -29.36 -10.08
C ILE A 110 -17.77 -30.21 -10.03
N THR A 111 -18.41 -30.29 -8.85
CA THR A 111 -19.47 -31.28 -8.58
C THR A 111 -20.89 -30.82 -8.90
N ALA A 112 -21.17 -29.52 -8.86
CA ALA A 112 -22.49 -28.92 -9.05
C ALA A 112 -22.39 -27.60 -9.86
N PRO A 113 -21.87 -27.65 -11.11
CA PRO A 113 -21.51 -26.44 -11.86
C PRO A 113 -22.70 -25.51 -12.15
N GLN A 114 -23.92 -26.03 -12.32
CA GLN A 114 -25.13 -25.22 -12.48
C GLN A 114 -25.44 -24.39 -11.23
N GLU A 115 -25.26 -24.95 -10.03
CA GLU A 115 -25.53 -24.27 -8.76
C GLU A 115 -24.46 -23.21 -8.46
N THR A 116 -23.17 -23.56 -8.61
CA THR A 116 -22.07 -22.59 -8.58
C THR A 116 -22.27 -21.44 -9.57
N THR A 117 -22.82 -21.74 -10.76
CA THR A 117 -23.13 -20.73 -11.78
C THR A 117 -24.26 -19.79 -11.34
N ASN A 118 -25.27 -20.28 -10.63
CA ASN A 118 -26.33 -19.45 -10.04
C ASN A 118 -25.79 -18.57 -8.91
N ILE A 119 -24.90 -19.08 -8.05
CA ILE A 119 -24.26 -18.30 -6.98
C ILE A 119 -23.37 -17.20 -7.57
N LEU A 120 -22.53 -17.54 -8.57
CA LEU A 120 -21.74 -16.58 -9.34
C LEU A 120 -22.62 -15.49 -9.98
N ALA A 121 -23.78 -15.85 -10.53
CA ALA A 121 -24.71 -14.88 -11.10
C ALA A 121 -25.20 -13.88 -10.04
N ARG A 122 -25.63 -14.35 -8.85
CA ARG A 122 -26.00 -13.47 -7.73
C ARG A 122 -24.84 -12.58 -7.28
N ALA A 123 -23.64 -13.14 -7.12
CA ALA A 123 -22.44 -12.39 -6.74
C ALA A 123 -22.10 -11.30 -7.77
N THR A 124 -22.25 -11.61 -9.06
CA THR A 124 -22.04 -10.68 -10.18
C THR A 124 -23.09 -9.57 -10.19
N ILE A 125 -24.37 -9.88 -9.92
CA ILE A 125 -25.43 -8.88 -9.78
C ILE A 125 -25.11 -7.94 -8.61
N GLN A 126 -24.77 -8.47 -7.43
CA GLN A 126 -24.47 -7.65 -6.26
C GLN A 126 -23.25 -6.74 -6.49
N GLN A 127 -22.18 -7.23 -7.12
CA GLN A 127 -21.02 -6.40 -7.46
C GLN A 127 -21.34 -5.40 -8.58
N GLY A 128 -22.07 -5.84 -9.61
CA GLY A 128 -22.50 -5.01 -10.73
C GLY A 128 -23.40 -3.85 -10.30
N MET A 129 -24.28 -4.04 -9.31
CA MET A 129 -25.10 -2.96 -8.73
C MET A 129 -24.25 -1.97 -7.93
N LYS A 130 -23.27 -2.44 -7.15
CA LYS A 130 -22.32 -1.55 -6.43
C LYS A 130 -21.49 -0.70 -7.38
N GLU A 131 -21.03 -1.29 -8.49
CA GLU A 131 -20.31 -0.57 -9.55
C GLU A 131 -21.27 0.39 -10.28
N TYR A 132 -22.47 -0.05 -10.68
CA TYR A 132 -23.47 0.78 -11.36
C TYR A 132 -23.86 2.03 -10.55
N LEU A 133 -24.25 1.87 -9.27
CA LEU A 133 -24.68 2.98 -8.42
C LEU A 133 -23.59 4.04 -8.26
N LYS A 134 -22.34 3.61 -8.12
CA LYS A 134 -21.19 4.52 -8.00
C LYS A 134 -20.90 5.29 -9.30
N ALA A 135 -21.11 4.67 -10.48
CA ALA A 135 -21.06 5.37 -11.75
C ALA A 135 -22.25 6.33 -11.93
N TYR A 136 -23.45 5.93 -11.47
CA TYR A 136 -24.65 6.77 -11.49
C TYR A 136 -24.49 8.04 -10.64
N GLU A 137 -23.93 7.96 -9.44
CA GLU A 137 -23.69 9.12 -8.56
C GLU A 137 -22.84 10.20 -9.26
N ILE A 138 -21.79 9.79 -9.97
CA ILE A 138 -20.92 10.68 -10.75
C ILE A 138 -21.67 11.27 -11.94
N ALA A 139 -22.47 10.46 -12.65
CA ALA A 139 -23.30 10.91 -13.75
C ALA A 139 -24.40 11.91 -13.32
N ALA A 140 -24.96 11.74 -12.12
CA ALA A 140 -25.94 12.67 -11.55
C ALA A 140 -25.31 14.02 -11.20
N LYS A 141 -24.16 14.01 -10.49
CA LYS A 141 -23.36 15.20 -10.22
C LYS A 141 -22.97 15.94 -11.52
N TYR A 142 -22.57 15.20 -12.55
CA TYR A 142 -22.26 15.79 -13.86
C TYR A 142 -23.50 16.40 -14.53
N ARG A 143 -24.66 15.72 -14.51
CA ARG A 143 -25.92 16.25 -15.05
C ARG A 143 -26.32 17.58 -14.40
N GLU A 144 -26.15 17.69 -13.08
CA GLU A 144 -26.48 18.90 -12.31
C GLU A 144 -25.50 20.06 -12.52
N SER A 145 -24.19 19.78 -12.56
CA SER A 145 -23.14 20.83 -12.60
C SER A 145 -22.56 21.12 -13.98
N GLN A 146 -22.67 20.18 -14.92
CA GLN A 146 -21.92 20.12 -16.19
C GLN A 146 -20.38 20.05 -16.02
N GLU A 147 -19.90 19.93 -14.79
CA GLU A 147 -18.49 19.79 -14.41
C GLU A 147 -18.13 18.34 -14.12
N LEU A 148 -16.94 17.93 -14.58
CA LEU A 148 -16.38 16.61 -14.29
C LEU A 148 -14.86 16.73 -14.18
N ASN A 149 -14.32 16.48 -12.99
CA ASN A 149 -12.88 16.46 -12.76
C ASN A 149 -12.28 15.08 -13.14
N TYR A 150 -10.96 15.03 -13.24
CA TYR A 150 -10.21 13.86 -13.69
C TYR A 150 -10.41 12.61 -12.80
N ALA A 151 -10.55 12.78 -11.49
CA ALA A 151 -10.73 11.66 -10.56
C ALA A 151 -12.14 11.07 -10.62
N ASP A 152 -13.16 11.91 -10.75
CA ASP A 152 -14.55 11.47 -10.98
C ASP A 152 -14.69 10.82 -12.36
N ALA A 153 -14.04 11.35 -13.40
CA ALA A 153 -14.01 10.74 -14.72
C ALA A 153 -13.42 9.32 -14.69
N LEU A 154 -12.25 9.12 -14.04
CA LEU A 154 -11.66 7.79 -13.90
C LEU A 154 -12.54 6.83 -13.09
N GLN A 155 -13.20 7.30 -12.02
CA GLN A 155 -14.12 6.48 -11.25
C GLN A 155 -15.36 6.08 -12.06
N PHE A 156 -15.94 7.00 -12.86
CA PHE A 156 -17.04 6.67 -13.77
C PHE A 156 -16.63 5.61 -14.78
N LEU A 157 -15.50 5.79 -15.48
CA LEU A 157 -15.03 4.83 -16.48
C LEU A 157 -14.76 3.45 -15.87
N ASP A 158 -14.16 3.39 -14.68
CA ASP A 158 -13.93 2.11 -14.01
C ASP A 158 -15.24 1.40 -13.63
N ASN A 159 -16.24 2.14 -13.14
CA ASN A 159 -17.42 1.54 -12.53
C ASN A 159 -18.61 1.35 -13.50
N ARG A 160 -18.63 2.03 -14.66
CA ARG A 160 -19.72 1.94 -15.65
C ARG A 160 -19.98 0.51 -16.16
N PHE A 161 -18.96 -0.35 -16.14
CA PHE A 161 -19.08 -1.75 -16.55
C PHE A 161 -20.05 -2.56 -15.68
N GLY A 162 -20.35 -2.10 -14.46
CA GLY A 162 -21.31 -2.74 -13.55
C GLY A 162 -22.67 -3.00 -14.20
N TYR A 163 -23.23 -2.00 -14.91
CA TYR A 163 -24.48 -2.15 -15.66
C TYR A 163 -24.39 -3.24 -16.74
N SER A 164 -23.30 -3.28 -17.49
CA SER A 164 -23.11 -4.30 -18.53
C SER A 164 -23.13 -5.70 -17.93
N LYS A 165 -22.53 -5.91 -16.75
CA LYS A 165 -22.50 -7.20 -16.05
C LYS A 165 -23.90 -7.71 -15.67
N LEU A 166 -24.80 -6.84 -15.22
CA LEU A 166 -26.17 -7.20 -14.79
C LEU A 166 -26.88 -8.02 -15.88
N ASN A 167 -26.92 -7.49 -17.11
CA ASN A 167 -27.57 -8.11 -18.27
C ASN A 167 -26.97 -9.47 -18.67
N HIS A 168 -25.70 -9.74 -18.35
CA HIS A 168 -25.08 -11.05 -18.58
C HIS A 168 -25.33 -12.02 -17.42
N ALA A 169 -25.37 -11.53 -16.18
CA ALA A 169 -25.63 -12.33 -14.99
C ALA A 169 -27.11 -12.74 -14.86
N GLU A 170 -28.06 -11.88 -15.24
CA GLU A 170 -29.48 -12.23 -15.33
C GLU A 170 -29.71 -13.41 -16.30
N ARG A 171 -29.12 -13.33 -17.49
CA ARG A 171 -29.15 -14.41 -18.50
C ARG A 171 -28.48 -15.70 -18.03
N LEU A 172 -27.60 -15.62 -17.02
CA LEU A 172 -26.96 -16.77 -16.39
C LEU A 172 -27.92 -17.43 -15.39
N SER A 173 -28.52 -16.64 -14.48
CA SER A 173 -29.55 -17.09 -13.52
C SER A 173 -30.78 -17.70 -14.19
N GLY A 174 -31.22 -17.15 -15.33
CA GLY A 174 -32.45 -17.58 -16.01
C GLY A 174 -32.37 -18.95 -16.70
N ARG A 175 -31.18 -19.56 -16.85
CA ARG A 175 -30.99 -20.80 -17.61
C ARG A 175 -31.13 -22.05 -16.74
N GLN A 176 -32.37 -22.42 -16.42
CA GLN A 176 -32.68 -23.74 -15.87
C GLN A 176 -32.51 -24.82 -16.95
N VAL A 177 -31.38 -25.53 -16.95
CA VAL A 177 -31.16 -26.70 -17.81
C VAL A 177 -31.83 -27.92 -17.18
N SER A 178 -32.84 -28.47 -17.84
CA SER A 178 -33.69 -29.57 -17.35
C SER A 178 -33.04 -30.96 -17.33
N ASN A 179 -31.72 -31.04 -17.46
CA ASN A 179 -30.94 -32.28 -17.47
C ASN A 179 -29.82 -32.22 -16.41
N SER A 180 -30.19 -32.46 -15.16
CA SER A 180 -29.25 -32.77 -14.08
C SER A 180 -28.68 -34.18 -14.28
N GLN A 181 -27.77 -34.34 -15.25
CA GLN A 181 -26.96 -35.56 -15.35
C GLN A 181 -26.21 -35.75 -14.02
N ALA A 182 -26.45 -36.89 -13.37
CA ALA A 182 -25.84 -37.19 -12.08
C ALA A 182 -24.31 -37.14 -12.19
N PHE A 183 -23.67 -36.37 -11.31
CA PHE A 183 -22.23 -36.17 -11.31
C PHE A 183 -21.49 -37.51 -11.18
N ASN A 184 -20.86 -37.94 -12.26
CA ASN A 184 -20.07 -39.17 -12.31
C ASN A 184 -18.60 -38.82 -12.47
N ALA A 185 -17.85 -38.91 -11.37
CA ALA A 185 -16.46 -38.49 -11.33
C ALA A 185 -15.56 -39.41 -12.17
N ASP A 186 -15.21 -38.97 -13.38
CA ASP A 186 -14.26 -39.63 -14.26
C ASP A 186 -12.81 -39.59 -13.69
N LYS A 187 -11.86 -40.17 -14.41
CA LYS A 187 -10.46 -40.23 -13.97
C LYS A 187 -9.83 -38.84 -13.83
N ASN A 188 -10.18 -37.91 -14.70
CA ASN A 188 -9.63 -36.54 -14.68
C ASN A 188 -10.24 -35.73 -13.52
N THR A 189 -11.55 -35.80 -13.35
CA THR A 189 -12.29 -35.18 -12.24
C THR A 189 -11.76 -35.65 -10.88
N LYS A 190 -11.55 -36.97 -10.71
CA LYS A 190 -10.95 -37.53 -9.48
C LYS A 190 -9.53 -37.01 -9.23
N LYS A 191 -8.72 -36.83 -10.27
CA LYS A 191 -7.39 -36.23 -10.15
C LYS A 191 -7.48 -34.79 -9.64
N ILE A 192 -8.29 -33.94 -10.29
CA ILE A 192 -8.39 -32.51 -9.95
C ILE A 192 -8.95 -32.31 -8.53
N LEU A 193 -9.95 -33.12 -8.12
CA LEU A 193 -10.43 -33.13 -6.73
C LEU A 193 -9.32 -33.46 -5.72
N SER A 194 -8.41 -34.39 -6.05
CA SER A 194 -7.26 -34.70 -5.19
C SER A 194 -6.18 -33.61 -5.20
N GLU A 195 -6.08 -32.78 -6.25
CA GLU A 195 -5.27 -31.57 -6.21
C GLU A 195 -5.87 -30.51 -5.24
N LEU A 196 -7.20 -30.38 -5.17
CA LEU A 196 -7.86 -29.50 -4.20
C LEU A 196 -7.58 -29.92 -2.74
N GLU A 197 -7.53 -31.24 -2.46
CA GLU A 197 -7.16 -31.75 -1.12
C GLU A 197 -5.73 -31.37 -0.72
N LYS A 198 -4.82 -31.11 -1.68
CA LYS A 198 -3.46 -30.63 -1.41
C LYS A 198 -3.44 -29.14 -1.07
N ILE A 199 -4.38 -28.34 -1.55
CA ILE A 199 -4.53 -26.92 -1.13
C ILE A 199 -4.74 -26.88 0.39
N GLY A 200 -5.59 -27.76 0.92
CA GLY A 200 -5.88 -27.89 2.36
C GLY A 200 -4.64 -28.13 3.23
N LYS A 201 -3.61 -28.78 2.66
CA LYS A 201 -2.35 -29.12 3.33
C LYS A 201 -1.21 -28.12 3.07
N ARG A 202 -1.30 -27.34 1.99
CA ARG A 202 -0.21 -26.47 1.52
C ARG A 202 -0.37 -25.01 1.94
N TYR A 203 -1.58 -24.56 2.23
CA TYR A 203 -1.88 -23.16 2.52
C TYR A 203 -2.48 -22.96 3.92
N PRO A 204 -2.20 -21.82 4.58
CA PRO A 204 -2.80 -21.46 5.87
C PRO A 204 -4.32 -21.27 5.75
N SER A 205 -5.02 -21.21 6.88
CA SER A 205 -6.48 -21.06 6.97
C SER A 205 -7.01 -19.78 6.30
N SER A 206 -6.24 -18.69 6.30
CA SER A 206 -6.52 -17.43 5.60
C SER A 206 -5.47 -17.24 4.50
N ILE A 207 -5.90 -17.19 3.24
CA ILE A 207 -5.03 -17.07 2.06
C ILE A 207 -5.17 -15.65 1.50
N PRO A 208 -4.11 -14.82 1.50
CA PRO A 208 -4.12 -13.53 0.81
C PRO A 208 -4.60 -13.70 -0.63
N LEU A 209 -5.52 -12.86 -1.10
CA LEU A 209 -6.23 -13.09 -2.35
C LEU A 209 -5.28 -13.09 -3.57
N VAL A 210 -4.19 -12.31 -3.51
CA VAL A 210 -3.07 -12.37 -4.47
C VAL A 210 -2.45 -13.77 -4.63
N ASN A 211 -2.48 -14.60 -3.59
CA ASN A 211 -1.98 -15.97 -3.59
C ASN A 211 -3.06 -16.99 -4.01
N ALA A 212 -4.33 -16.68 -3.75
CA ALA A 212 -5.46 -17.52 -4.16
C ALA A 212 -5.77 -17.39 -5.66
N LEU A 213 -5.54 -16.22 -6.27
CA LEU A 213 -5.81 -15.96 -7.69
C LEU A 213 -5.05 -16.91 -8.65
N PRO A 214 -3.75 -17.20 -8.47
CA PRO A 214 -3.05 -18.25 -9.22
C PRO A 214 -3.62 -19.67 -9.01
N ILE A 215 -4.18 -19.97 -7.84
CA ILE A 215 -4.80 -21.28 -7.54
C ILE A 215 -6.14 -21.41 -8.29
N PHE A 216 -6.94 -20.35 -8.33
CA PHE A 216 -8.16 -20.30 -9.15
C PHE A 216 -7.87 -20.56 -10.62
N GLU A 217 -6.85 -19.89 -11.19
CA GLU A 217 -6.52 -20.02 -12.60
C GLU A 217 -5.90 -21.39 -12.94
N ASP A 218 -4.96 -21.93 -12.14
CA ASP A 218 -4.41 -23.28 -12.39
C ASP A 218 -5.50 -24.35 -12.37
N ILE A 219 -6.38 -24.34 -11.36
CA ILE A 219 -7.50 -25.28 -11.29
C ILE A 219 -8.47 -25.05 -12.46
N TYR A 220 -8.80 -23.81 -12.82
CA TYR A 220 -9.68 -23.54 -13.96
C TYR A 220 -9.09 -24.03 -15.29
N GLN A 221 -7.79 -23.84 -15.52
CA GLN A 221 -7.09 -24.37 -16.69
C GLN A 221 -7.06 -25.90 -16.70
N GLN A 222 -6.92 -26.57 -15.55
CA GLN A 222 -7.08 -28.03 -15.45
C GLN A 222 -8.51 -28.48 -15.80
N LEU A 223 -9.55 -27.76 -15.35
CA LEU A 223 -10.95 -28.07 -15.69
C LEU A 223 -11.23 -27.85 -17.18
N LEU A 224 -10.68 -26.79 -17.78
CA LEU A 224 -10.80 -26.47 -19.19
C LEU A 224 -10.10 -27.51 -20.07
N ALA A 225 -8.87 -27.89 -19.73
CA ALA A 225 -8.09 -28.91 -20.45
C ALA A 225 -8.72 -30.32 -20.37
N ALA A 226 -9.42 -30.64 -19.27
CA ALA A 226 -10.18 -31.87 -19.12
C ALA A 226 -11.61 -31.79 -19.69
N ASN A 227 -12.13 -30.59 -19.96
CA ASN A 227 -13.54 -30.30 -20.24
C ASN A 227 -14.49 -30.96 -19.20
N VAL A 228 -14.28 -30.65 -17.92
CA VAL A 228 -15.12 -31.12 -16.79
C VAL A 228 -15.57 -29.96 -15.89
N GLY A 229 -16.55 -30.23 -15.01
CA GLY A 229 -17.07 -29.23 -14.06
C GLY A 229 -17.58 -27.95 -14.74
N ILE A 230 -17.37 -26.81 -14.10
CA ILE A 230 -17.86 -25.51 -14.57
C ILE A 230 -17.30 -25.13 -15.96
N ALA A 231 -16.07 -25.54 -16.29
CA ALA A 231 -15.47 -25.30 -17.61
C ALA A 231 -16.11 -26.13 -18.73
N SER A 232 -16.86 -27.18 -18.40
CA SER A 232 -17.70 -27.92 -19.35
C SER A 232 -19.11 -27.31 -19.51
N TYR A 233 -19.58 -26.56 -18.52
CA TYR A 233 -20.94 -26.02 -18.46
C TYR A 233 -21.12 -24.83 -19.41
N GLN A 234 -21.86 -25.05 -20.50
CA GLN A 234 -22.00 -24.06 -21.58
C GLN A 234 -22.51 -22.67 -21.13
N PRO A 235 -23.53 -22.53 -20.27
CA PRO A 235 -23.97 -21.22 -19.80
C PRO A 235 -22.87 -20.42 -19.09
N PHE A 236 -22.04 -21.10 -18.28
CA PHE A 236 -20.87 -20.46 -17.66
C PHE A 236 -19.83 -20.03 -18.70
N ARG A 237 -19.53 -20.87 -19.70
CA ARG A 237 -18.55 -20.52 -20.75
C ARG A 237 -18.97 -19.28 -21.54
N GLU A 238 -20.25 -19.20 -21.93
CA GLU A 238 -20.80 -18.04 -22.63
C GLU A 238 -20.70 -16.76 -21.76
N PHE A 239 -21.09 -16.86 -20.49
CA PHE A 239 -20.98 -15.75 -19.54
C PHE A 239 -19.53 -15.31 -19.30
N SER A 240 -18.62 -16.24 -18.98
CA SER A 240 -17.24 -15.91 -18.67
C SER A 240 -16.48 -15.36 -19.88
N SER A 241 -16.80 -15.79 -21.10
CA SER A 241 -16.28 -15.18 -22.34
C SER A 241 -16.65 -13.69 -22.44
N GLU A 242 -17.90 -13.35 -22.15
CA GLU A 242 -18.36 -11.95 -22.16
C GLU A 242 -17.78 -11.13 -21.00
N MET A 243 -17.67 -11.72 -19.80
CA MET A 243 -17.02 -11.06 -18.65
C MET A 243 -15.55 -10.79 -18.93
N GLN A 244 -14.82 -11.76 -19.49
CA GLN A 244 -13.43 -11.58 -19.91
C GLN A 244 -13.29 -10.44 -20.92
N ARG A 245 -14.22 -10.35 -21.89
CA ARG A 245 -14.26 -9.28 -22.90
C ARG A 245 -14.49 -7.89 -22.28
N LEU A 246 -15.44 -7.76 -21.35
CA LEU A 246 -15.70 -6.51 -20.62
C LEU A 246 -14.51 -6.13 -19.71
N ASN A 247 -14.02 -7.08 -18.91
CA ASN A 247 -12.94 -6.87 -17.96
C ASN A 247 -11.61 -6.55 -18.67
N GLN A 248 -11.30 -7.18 -19.81
CA GLN A 248 -10.15 -6.79 -20.64
C GLN A 248 -10.28 -5.36 -21.20
N THR A 249 -11.49 -4.93 -21.55
CA THR A 249 -11.74 -3.54 -21.98
C THR A 249 -11.46 -2.55 -20.84
N ARG A 250 -12.00 -2.83 -19.64
CA ARG A 250 -11.73 -2.06 -18.41
C ARG A 250 -10.23 -2.00 -18.08
N ILE A 251 -9.50 -3.11 -18.22
CA ILE A 251 -8.04 -3.18 -18.03
C ILE A 251 -7.30 -2.29 -19.05
N ASN A 252 -7.66 -2.38 -20.34
CA ASN A 252 -7.02 -1.59 -21.40
C ASN A 252 -7.21 -0.07 -21.18
N GLU A 253 -8.39 0.36 -20.76
CA GLU A 253 -8.66 1.76 -20.40
C GLU A 253 -7.88 2.20 -19.16
N ARG A 254 -7.87 1.39 -18.09
CA ARG A 254 -7.04 1.63 -16.90
C ARG A 254 -5.54 1.76 -17.22
N ILE A 255 -5.05 1.08 -18.27
CA ILE A 255 -3.69 1.20 -18.78
C ILE A 255 -3.52 2.51 -19.57
N LYS A 256 -4.46 2.86 -20.47
CA LYS A 256 -4.41 4.09 -21.28
C LYS A 256 -4.32 5.35 -20.40
N PHE A 257 -5.05 5.36 -19.28
CA PHE A 257 -5.12 6.47 -18.33
C PHE A 257 -4.20 6.28 -17.10
N ARG A 258 -3.06 5.62 -17.25
CA ARG A 258 -2.00 5.62 -16.22
C ARG A 258 -1.31 6.97 -16.17
N SER A 259 -1.12 7.46 -14.95
CA SER A 259 -0.20 8.55 -14.63
C SER A 259 1.25 8.10 -14.82
N GLU A 260 2.13 8.98 -15.31
CA GLU A 260 3.57 8.74 -15.37
C GLU A 260 4.36 9.94 -14.80
N ILE A 261 5.52 9.64 -14.21
CA ILE A 261 6.54 10.60 -13.76
C ILE A 261 7.84 10.23 -14.47
N ARG A 262 8.61 11.24 -14.87
CA ARG A 262 9.99 11.08 -15.36
C ARG A 262 10.85 12.15 -14.73
N ILE A 263 11.78 11.76 -13.85
CA ILE A 263 12.82 12.69 -13.36
C ILE A 263 13.84 12.85 -14.49
N THR A 264 14.07 14.10 -14.91
CA THR A 264 14.95 14.48 -16.02
C THR A 264 16.29 15.02 -15.53
N TYR A 265 16.36 15.47 -14.28
CA TYR A 265 17.60 15.77 -13.55
C TYR A 265 17.37 15.48 -12.06
N PRO A 266 18.26 14.76 -11.34
CA PRO A 266 19.60 14.34 -11.76
C PRO A 266 19.60 13.17 -12.75
N ASP A 267 20.66 13.08 -13.53
CA ASP A 267 20.95 12.01 -14.50
C ASP A 267 22.27 11.29 -14.16
N SER A 268 22.69 10.32 -14.98
CA SER A 268 23.94 9.57 -14.75
C SER A 268 25.24 10.37 -14.93
N GLY A 269 25.18 11.59 -15.49
CA GLY A 269 26.32 12.52 -15.54
C GLY A 269 26.39 13.46 -14.34
N THR A 270 25.34 13.50 -13.51
CA THR A 270 25.17 14.50 -12.48
C THR A 270 26.08 14.27 -11.27
N VAL A 271 26.68 15.37 -10.79
CA VAL A 271 27.50 15.42 -9.57
C VAL A 271 26.95 16.53 -8.67
N TRP A 272 26.36 16.16 -7.53
CA TRP A 272 25.92 17.11 -6.50
C TRP A 272 27.00 17.32 -5.42
N THR A 273 27.15 18.55 -4.93
CA THR A 273 28.19 18.92 -3.95
C THR A 273 27.60 19.41 -2.63
N ILE A 274 27.79 18.64 -1.55
CA ILE A 274 27.34 19.03 -0.21
C ILE A 274 28.32 20.06 0.38
N PRO A 275 27.86 21.21 0.93
CA PRO A 275 26.51 21.46 1.45
C PRO A 275 25.64 22.40 0.60
N GLU A 276 25.89 22.51 -0.71
CA GLU A 276 25.13 23.40 -1.59
C GLU A 276 23.69 22.86 -1.80
N PRO A 277 22.67 23.73 -1.98
CA PRO A 277 21.35 23.31 -2.40
C PRO A 277 21.40 22.63 -3.77
N VAL A 278 20.54 21.63 -3.98
CA VAL A 278 20.49 20.86 -5.23
C VAL A 278 19.20 21.07 -5.99
N GLU A 279 19.28 20.88 -7.30
CA GLU A 279 18.15 20.99 -8.21
C GLU A 279 17.61 19.62 -8.62
N LEU A 280 16.30 19.56 -8.78
CA LEU A 280 15.51 18.43 -9.25
C LEU A 280 14.59 18.92 -10.37
N LYS A 281 14.57 18.21 -11.50
CA LYS A 281 13.66 18.47 -12.63
C LYS A 281 12.93 17.20 -13.03
N TRP A 282 11.67 17.33 -13.40
CA TRP A 282 10.84 16.20 -13.82
C TRP A 282 9.78 16.63 -14.83
N THR A 283 9.21 15.66 -15.52
CA THR A 283 7.98 15.81 -16.33
C THR A 283 6.96 14.78 -15.88
N THR A 284 5.68 15.03 -16.16
CA THR A 284 4.60 14.09 -15.87
C THR A 284 3.64 13.95 -17.04
N GLU A 285 3.03 12.79 -17.19
CA GLU A 285 1.87 12.58 -18.04
C GLU A 285 0.67 12.19 -17.19
N LYS A 286 -0.51 12.75 -17.49
CA LYS A 286 -1.80 12.39 -16.85
C LYS A 286 -1.82 12.55 -15.31
N ILE A 287 -0.96 13.43 -14.79
CA ILE A 287 -0.99 13.93 -13.40
C ILE A 287 -1.42 15.40 -13.45
N ASP A 288 -2.42 15.73 -12.65
CA ASP A 288 -2.97 17.08 -12.49
C ASP A 288 -1.91 18.03 -11.88
N PRO A 289 -1.73 19.27 -12.39
CA PRO A 289 -0.73 20.22 -11.88
C PRO A 289 -0.82 20.53 -10.38
N ASP A 290 -2.02 20.49 -9.78
CA ASP A 290 -2.20 20.74 -8.34
C ASP A 290 -1.92 19.51 -7.45
N LYS A 291 -1.64 18.35 -8.06
CA LYS A 291 -1.14 17.18 -7.33
C LYS A 291 0.30 17.40 -6.87
N THR A 292 0.69 16.62 -5.86
CA THR A 292 2.02 16.65 -5.31
C THR A 292 2.78 15.35 -5.56
N ILE A 293 4.09 15.46 -5.64
CA ILE A 293 5.03 14.35 -5.79
C ILE A 293 5.99 14.40 -4.60
N ARG A 294 6.22 13.24 -3.97
CA ARG A 294 7.21 13.09 -2.89
C ARG A 294 8.48 12.50 -3.45
N PHE A 295 9.61 13.07 -3.07
CA PHE A 295 10.93 12.67 -3.58
C PHE A 295 11.84 12.16 -2.46
N PHE A 296 12.64 11.15 -2.77
CA PHE A 296 13.55 10.50 -1.84
C PHE A 296 14.94 10.40 -2.47
N LEU A 297 15.97 10.72 -1.69
CA LEU A 297 17.35 10.39 -2.03
C LEU A 297 17.65 8.98 -1.56
N VAL A 298 18.15 8.18 -2.48
CA VAL A 298 18.46 6.76 -2.33
C VAL A 298 19.96 6.55 -2.55
N LYS A 299 20.61 5.68 -1.75
CA LYS A 299 22.02 5.26 -1.93
C LYS A 299 22.16 3.76 -1.71
N ASP A 300 22.85 3.07 -2.62
CA ASP A 300 22.95 1.60 -2.63
C ASP A 300 21.56 0.96 -2.44
N ASP A 301 20.59 1.58 -3.11
CA ASP A 301 19.15 1.36 -3.08
C ASP A 301 18.36 1.75 -1.80
N MET A 302 18.99 1.83 -0.63
CA MET A 302 18.34 2.33 0.62
C MET A 302 17.95 3.82 0.53
N VAL A 303 16.81 4.23 1.10
CA VAL A 303 16.52 5.67 1.33
C VAL A 303 17.47 6.21 2.38
N VAL A 304 18.15 7.32 2.06
CA VAL A 304 19.09 8.01 2.97
C VAL A 304 18.62 9.41 3.37
N GLN A 305 17.65 9.98 2.64
CA GLN A 305 16.99 11.25 2.98
C GLN A 305 15.64 11.37 2.25
N ASP A 306 14.61 11.89 2.92
CA ASP A 306 13.42 12.46 2.27
C ASP A 306 13.77 13.86 1.74
N LEU A 307 13.52 14.11 0.45
CA LEU A 307 13.82 15.37 -0.21
C LEU A 307 12.63 16.35 -0.18
N GLY A 308 11.43 15.89 0.21
CA GLY A 308 10.25 16.72 0.37
C GLY A 308 9.07 16.30 -0.52
N ILE A 309 7.95 17.03 -0.32
CA ILE A 309 6.73 16.93 -1.11
C ILE A 309 6.56 18.26 -1.84
N PHE A 310 6.49 18.23 -3.18
CA PHE A 310 6.36 19.42 -4.01
C PHE A 310 5.12 19.35 -4.89
N LYS A 311 4.52 20.50 -5.24
CA LYS A 311 3.54 20.60 -6.33
C LYS A 311 4.16 20.16 -7.65
N ASN A 312 3.34 19.82 -8.64
CA ASN A 312 3.80 19.33 -9.94
C ASN A 312 4.30 20.46 -10.88
N GLU A 313 5.21 21.29 -10.38
CA GLU A 313 5.76 22.49 -11.04
C GLU A 313 6.97 22.18 -11.95
N SER A 314 7.26 20.90 -12.22
CA SER A 314 8.35 20.38 -13.06
C SER A 314 9.80 20.68 -12.62
N VAL A 315 10.03 21.59 -11.66
CA VAL A 315 11.36 21.95 -11.15
C VAL A 315 11.34 22.34 -9.67
N ARG A 316 12.44 22.06 -8.95
CA ARG A 316 12.72 22.55 -7.60
C ARG A 316 14.23 22.69 -7.40
N SER A 317 14.72 23.87 -6.98
CA SER A 317 16.16 24.21 -7.01
C SER A 317 16.78 24.61 -5.66
N ASP A 318 16.06 24.43 -4.56
CA ASP A 318 16.44 24.84 -3.19
C ASP A 318 16.58 23.64 -2.22
N ILE A 319 16.70 22.42 -2.72
CA ILE A 319 16.65 21.20 -1.91
C ILE A 319 17.95 21.05 -1.11
N VAL A 320 17.87 21.07 0.22
CA VAL A 320 19.07 20.99 1.09
C VAL A 320 19.39 19.55 1.49
N LEU A 321 20.62 19.11 1.17
CA LEU A 321 21.11 17.78 1.51
C LEU A 321 21.71 17.71 2.93
N ARG A 322 21.48 16.58 3.62
CA ARG A 322 22.03 16.32 4.96
C ARG A 322 23.57 16.25 4.91
N ARG A 323 24.24 17.19 5.59
CA ARG A 323 25.72 17.31 5.69
C ARG A 323 26.46 16.00 6.01
N GLY A 324 25.80 15.07 6.71
CA GLY A 324 26.35 13.77 7.12
C GLY A 324 26.39 12.69 6.03
N LEU A 325 25.74 12.87 4.87
CA LEU A 325 25.76 11.89 3.78
C LEU A 325 27.21 11.55 3.36
N PRO A 326 27.53 10.29 2.99
CA PRO A 326 28.84 9.94 2.44
C PRO A 326 29.04 10.57 1.05
N ALA A 327 30.26 10.46 0.51
CA ALA A 327 30.50 10.67 -0.92
C ALA A 327 30.38 9.31 -1.65
N GLY A 328 30.02 9.32 -2.93
CA GLY A 328 29.94 8.11 -3.76
C GLY A 328 29.02 8.26 -4.96
N ASP A 329 28.93 7.19 -5.76
CA ASP A 329 28.44 7.23 -7.15
C ASP A 329 27.12 6.45 -7.34
N ASN A 330 26.64 5.82 -6.26
CA ASN A 330 25.49 4.93 -6.24
C ASN A 330 24.22 5.63 -5.71
N TYR A 331 24.04 6.92 -6.02
CA TYR A 331 22.84 7.66 -5.61
C TYR A 331 21.75 7.63 -6.67
N LYS A 332 20.48 7.63 -6.25
CA LYS A 332 19.31 7.83 -7.12
C LYS A 332 18.37 8.82 -6.46
N VAL A 333 17.59 9.57 -7.24
CA VAL A 333 16.35 10.18 -6.74
C VAL A 333 15.19 9.28 -7.16
N MET A 334 14.29 9.01 -6.23
CA MET A 334 13.01 8.38 -6.49
C MET A 334 11.89 9.41 -6.28
N GLY A 335 10.97 9.52 -7.23
CA GLY A 335 9.76 10.34 -7.15
C GLY A 335 8.51 9.47 -7.16
N ILE A 336 7.52 9.80 -6.32
CA ILE A 336 6.26 9.04 -6.17
C ILE A 336 5.07 10.01 -6.09
N GLU A 337 4.07 9.80 -6.95
CA GLU A 337 2.79 10.52 -6.97
C GLU A 337 2.06 10.40 -5.62
N GLN A 338 1.58 11.52 -5.07
CA GLN A 338 0.76 11.53 -3.86
C GLN A 338 -0.73 11.60 -4.23
N PHE A 339 -1.54 10.75 -3.60
CA PHE A 339 -3.00 10.69 -3.78
C PHE A 339 -3.43 10.57 -5.27
N PRO A 340 -2.99 9.53 -6.00
CA PRO A 340 -3.27 9.38 -7.42
C PRO A 340 -4.77 9.32 -7.70
N ALA A 341 -5.19 9.95 -8.80
CA ALA A 341 -6.57 9.85 -9.27
C ALA A 341 -6.92 8.41 -9.66
N ASN A 342 -5.98 7.73 -10.33
CA ASN A 342 -6.01 6.28 -10.55
C ASN A 342 -5.46 5.57 -9.30
N LYS A 343 -6.31 5.29 -8.30
CA LYS A 343 -5.92 4.57 -7.06
C LYS A 343 -5.31 3.17 -7.29
N TYR A 344 -5.33 2.68 -8.53
CA TYR A 344 -4.77 1.40 -8.93
C TYR A 344 -3.40 1.52 -9.62
N HIS A 345 -2.92 2.74 -9.87
CA HIS A 345 -1.61 3.02 -10.44
C HIS A 345 -1.01 4.28 -9.82
N VAL A 346 -0.09 4.10 -8.88
CA VAL A 346 0.74 5.20 -8.37
C VAL A 346 1.89 5.42 -9.35
N ALA A 347 1.98 6.59 -9.98
CA ALA A 347 3.16 6.90 -10.79
C ALA A 347 4.41 6.97 -9.90
N LYS A 348 5.48 6.30 -10.32
CA LYS A 348 6.77 6.27 -9.62
C LYS A 348 7.91 6.21 -10.63
N PHE A 349 9.01 6.89 -10.31
CA PHE A 349 10.22 6.92 -11.15
C PHE A 349 11.47 6.90 -10.27
N ALA A 350 12.52 6.21 -10.71
CA ALA A 350 13.84 6.29 -10.11
C ALA A 350 14.87 6.67 -11.18
N THR A 351 15.74 7.63 -10.88
CA THR A 351 16.81 8.05 -11.79
C THR A 351 17.83 6.92 -12.03
N PRO A 352 18.68 7.04 -13.08
CA PRO A 352 19.97 6.38 -13.11
C PRO A 352 20.80 6.68 -11.85
N PHE A 353 21.85 5.88 -11.64
CA PHE A 353 22.85 6.16 -10.60
C PHE A 353 23.65 7.41 -10.93
N PHE A 354 23.82 8.31 -9.95
CA PHE A 354 24.54 9.58 -10.05
C PHE A 354 25.44 9.82 -8.82
N SER A 355 26.29 10.85 -8.89
CA SER A 355 27.34 11.13 -7.91
C SER A 355 26.97 12.20 -6.86
N ILE A 356 27.39 11.96 -5.63
CA ILE A 356 27.48 12.99 -4.58
C ILE A 356 28.93 13.15 -4.10
N ARG A 357 29.34 14.40 -3.91
CA ARG A 357 30.65 14.83 -3.42
C ARG A 357 30.50 15.76 -2.22
N LYS A 358 31.60 15.99 -1.52
CA LYS A 358 31.69 16.99 -0.44
C LYS A 358 32.55 18.14 -0.93
N ALA A 359 32.14 19.37 -0.67
CA ALA A 359 32.94 20.55 -0.93
C ALA A 359 34.32 20.42 -0.24
N PRO A 360 35.41 20.92 -0.85
CA PRO A 360 36.69 21.02 -0.17
C PRO A 360 36.53 21.75 1.16
N ARG A 361 37.18 21.28 2.22
CA ARG A 361 37.28 22.07 3.45
C ARG A 361 38.01 23.37 3.09
N PRO A 362 37.48 24.56 3.47
CA PRO A 362 38.24 25.79 3.35
C PRO A 362 39.58 25.61 4.05
N GLN A 363 40.68 25.92 3.36
CA GLN A 363 41.99 25.92 4.00
C GLN A 363 41.96 26.96 5.11
N LYS A 364 42.35 26.58 6.34
CA LYS A 364 42.50 27.55 7.42
C LYS A 364 43.54 28.56 6.94
N LYS A 365 43.17 29.84 6.79
CA LYS A 365 44.17 30.89 6.55
C LYS A 365 45.24 30.76 7.66
N PRO A 366 46.54 30.90 7.33
CA PRO A 366 47.56 30.96 8.37
C PRO A 366 47.19 32.07 9.35
N GLU A 367 47.20 31.74 10.64
CA GLU A 367 47.19 32.76 11.69
C GLU A 367 48.46 33.62 11.52
N PRO A 368 48.36 34.96 11.62
CA PRO A 368 49.54 35.80 11.53
C PRO A 368 50.51 35.46 12.67
N GLU A 369 51.80 35.38 12.35
CA GLU A 369 52.84 35.16 13.36
C GLU A 369 52.86 36.33 14.35
N PRO A 370 53.05 36.08 15.66
CA PRO A 370 53.16 37.16 16.65
C PRO A 370 54.42 37.99 16.41
N GLU A 371 54.29 39.30 16.47
CA GLU A 371 55.43 40.22 16.38
C GLU A 371 56.37 40.06 17.60
N PRO A 372 57.69 40.19 17.43
CA PRO A 372 58.65 39.94 18.51
C PRO A 372 58.63 41.05 19.57
N GLU A 373 58.53 40.67 20.84
CA GLU A 373 58.64 41.60 21.98
C GLU A 373 60.04 42.23 22.07
N ILE A 374 60.09 43.53 22.38
CA ILE A 374 61.32 44.29 22.57
C ILE A 374 61.63 44.38 24.08
N VAL A 375 62.79 43.88 24.49
CA VAL A 375 63.26 43.84 25.88
C VAL A 375 63.90 45.19 26.29
N VAL A 376 63.57 45.72 27.47
CA VAL A 376 64.25 46.86 28.12
C VAL A 376 64.26 46.70 29.66
N GLU A 377 65.39 47.00 30.29
CA GLU A 377 65.66 47.01 31.75
C GLU A 377 66.50 48.29 32.06
N GLU A 378 66.62 48.86 33.26
CA GLU A 378 66.12 48.59 34.64
C GLU A 378 66.09 49.95 35.39
N ALA A 379 65.70 49.96 36.68
CA ALA A 379 66.05 50.93 37.73
C ALA A 379 65.30 52.29 37.73
N ALA A 380 64.92 52.89 38.87
CA ALA A 380 64.94 52.44 40.28
C ALA A 380 63.88 53.20 41.14
N LYS A 381 63.70 52.75 42.39
CA LYS A 381 62.73 53.23 43.42
C LYS A 381 63.13 54.60 44.05
N PRO A 382 62.19 55.34 44.69
CA PRO A 382 61.95 55.17 46.14
C PRO A 382 60.47 55.30 46.62
N GLU A 383 60.28 55.35 47.94
CA GLU A 383 59.05 55.16 48.75
C GLU A 383 59.01 56.16 49.94
N PRO A 384 58.01 56.21 50.87
CA PRO A 384 56.58 55.85 50.83
C PRO A 384 55.62 56.84 51.58
N ALA A 385 54.32 56.44 51.71
CA ALA A 385 53.38 56.75 52.84
C ALA A 385 52.71 58.17 52.90
N PRO A 386 51.61 58.40 53.69
CA PRO A 386 50.98 57.51 54.70
C PRO A 386 49.41 57.39 54.79
N VAL A 387 48.95 56.22 55.28
CA VAL A 387 47.84 55.96 56.25
C VAL A 387 46.34 56.07 55.84
N VAL A 388 45.53 55.19 56.46
CA VAL A 388 44.06 54.99 56.35
C VAL A 388 43.47 54.73 57.76
N PRO A 389 42.20 55.14 58.03
CA PRO A 389 41.22 54.30 58.76
C PRO A 389 39.81 54.33 58.09
N GLU A 390 39.16 53.21 57.77
CA GLU A 390 38.32 52.31 58.60
C GLU A 390 36.85 52.76 58.88
N ILE A 391 35.90 52.24 58.07
CA ILE A 391 34.75 51.35 58.42
C ILE A 391 33.82 51.77 59.60
N PRO A 392 32.45 51.79 59.48
CA PRO A 392 31.61 50.68 58.93
C PRO A 392 30.34 51.03 58.09
N GLU A 393 29.63 49.96 57.71
CA GLU A 393 28.31 49.82 57.00
C GLU A 393 27.08 50.18 57.92
N PRO A 394 25.75 49.92 57.63
CA PRO A 394 25.12 49.09 56.56
C PRO A 394 23.70 49.44 55.98
N VAL A 395 23.18 48.51 55.14
CA VAL A 395 21.77 48.17 54.76
C VAL A 395 21.12 48.79 53.49
N LYS A 396 20.34 47.94 52.80
CA LYS A 396 19.49 48.12 51.58
C LYS A 396 18.11 48.76 51.91
N PRO A 397 17.26 49.20 50.94
CA PRO A 397 16.39 48.27 50.19
C PRO A 397 16.10 48.67 48.71
N GLU A 398 15.23 47.92 48.03
CA GLU A 398 14.62 48.21 46.70
C GLU A 398 13.13 48.54 46.87
N GLU A 399 12.50 49.30 45.94
CA GLU A 399 11.07 49.09 45.58
C GLU A 399 10.57 49.82 44.30
N VAL A 400 9.58 49.19 43.63
CA VAL A 400 8.40 49.73 42.89
C VAL A 400 8.56 50.53 41.56
N ALA A 401 7.52 50.39 40.71
CA ALA A 401 7.32 51.01 39.39
C ALA A 401 6.03 51.89 39.35
N VAL A 402 5.76 52.61 38.24
CA VAL A 402 4.67 53.61 38.12
C VAL A 402 3.89 53.48 36.79
N GLU A 403 2.60 53.85 36.79
CA GLU A 403 1.64 53.75 35.66
C GLU A 403 1.31 55.08 34.92
N LYS A 404 0.79 54.93 33.68
CA LYS A 404 -0.34 55.61 32.95
C LYS A 404 -0.72 57.10 33.21
N PRO A 405 -1.40 57.72 32.21
CA PRO A 405 -2.81 58.10 32.42
C PRO A 405 -3.77 57.80 31.22
N ILE A 406 -5.05 58.22 31.33
CA ILE A 406 -6.26 57.78 30.55
C ILE A 406 -7.13 59.02 30.17
N VAL A 407 -8.32 58.84 29.54
CA VAL A 407 -9.59 59.67 29.50
C VAL A 407 -9.95 60.19 28.08
N THR A 408 -11.20 60.20 27.53
CA THR A 408 -12.62 60.12 28.02
C THR A 408 -13.59 59.31 27.10
N GLU A 409 -14.81 59.01 27.58
CA GLU A 409 -16.04 58.53 26.86
C GLU A 409 -17.11 59.67 26.75
N PRO A 410 -18.49 59.51 26.65
CA PRO A 410 -19.46 58.37 26.43
C PRO A 410 -20.56 58.73 25.35
N PRO A 411 -21.91 58.41 25.35
CA PRO A 411 -22.78 57.47 26.11
C PRO A 411 -24.00 56.75 25.36
N VAL A 412 -24.75 55.88 26.10
CA VAL A 412 -26.24 55.63 26.09
C VAL A 412 -26.98 54.66 25.11
N ALA A 413 -27.83 53.78 25.73
CA ALA A 413 -29.07 53.07 25.28
C ALA A 413 -29.04 51.83 24.32
N GLU A 414 -29.96 50.83 24.38
CA GLU A 414 -30.76 50.19 25.48
C GLU A 414 -31.50 48.89 24.98
N LYS A 415 -31.82 47.91 25.88
CA LYS A 415 -32.77 46.74 25.74
C LYS A 415 -32.43 45.62 24.69
N SER A 416 -32.64 44.30 24.86
CA SER A 416 -33.49 43.38 25.69
C SER A 416 -34.93 43.16 25.16
N ALA A 417 -35.56 41.96 25.08
CA ALA A 417 -35.34 40.56 25.56
C ALA A 417 -35.93 39.55 24.50
N GLY A 418 -36.05 38.20 24.65
CA GLY A 418 -35.61 37.17 25.62
C GLY A 418 -36.68 36.08 25.94
N GLU A 419 -36.39 34.78 25.73
CA GLU A 419 -37.27 33.59 25.96
C GLU A 419 -36.44 32.34 26.39
N GLU A 420 -36.95 31.26 27.00
CA GLU A 420 -37.84 31.07 28.17
C GLU A 420 -37.61 29.62 28.71
N GLN A 421 -37.95 29.31 29.98
CA GLN A 421 -37.75 27.99 30.61
C GLN A 421 -38.99 27.48 31.37
N VAL A 422 -39.28 26.17 31.29
CA VAL A 422 -39.95 25.37 32.36
C VAL A 422 -39.55 23.87 32.24
N PRO A 423 -39.63 23.06 33.32
CA PRO A 423 -38.65 21.98 33.55
C PRO A 423 -39.23 20.55 33.67
N VAL A 424 -38.35 19.57 33.90
CA VAL A 424 -38.68 18.27 34.51
C VAL A 424 -37.69 17.96 35.65
N GLU A 425 -38.20 17.35 36.71
CA GLU A 425 -37.58 17.13 38.02
C GLU A 425 -37.04 15.70 38.17
N ILE A 426 -35.79 15.53 38.65
CA ILE A 426 -35.29 14.28 39.24
C ILE A 426 -34.44 14.62 40.48
N ILE A 427 -34.59 13.82 41.53
CA ILE A 427 -34.08 14.05 42.89
C ILE A 427 -32.84 13.19 43.18
N LYS A 428 -31.86 13.82 43.88
CA LYS A 428 -30.96 13.34 44.97
C LYS A 428 -30.99 11.84 45.37
N GLU A 429 -29.98 11.21 45.96
CA GLU A 429 -28.57 11.46 46.38
C GLU A 429 -27.96 10.07 46.75
N GLU A 430 -26.72 9.85 47.25
CA GLU A 430 -25.64 10.70 47.81
C GLU A 430 -24.27 10.01 47.61
N THR A 431 -23.16 10.69 47.91
CA THR A 431 -21.85 10.08 48.20
C THR A 431 -21.11 10.81 49.33
N PRO A 432 -20.77 10.12 50.43
CA PRO A 432 -19.75 10.56 51.39
C PRO A 432 -18.58 9.56 51.46
N VAL A 433 -17.37 9.90 51.91
CA VAL A 433 -16.70 11.21 52.15
C VAL A 433 -15.18 10.95 52.03
N ALA A 434 -14.36 12.00 51.82
CA ALA A 434 -12.90 11.86 51.73
C ALA A 434 -12.19 12.20 53.05
N GLU A 435 -11.06 11.54 53.34
CA GLU A 435 -10.06 12.03 54.29
C GLU A 435 -8.62 11.59 53.91
N LYS A 436 -7.60 12.24 54.47
CA LYS A 436 -6.23 12.27 53.90
C LYS A 436 -5.15 12.69 54.92
N GLN A 437 -4.14 11.85 55.19
CA GLN A 437 -2.85 12.26 55.80
C GLN A 437 -1.72 11.20 55.67
N SER A 438 -0.49 11.58 56.08
CA SER A 438 0.81 10.87 55.97
C SER A 438 1.05 9.85 57.14
N GLU A 439 2.18 9.13 57.36
CA GLU A 439 3.59 9.44 57.07
C GLU A 439 4.61 8.25 57.22
N VAL A 440 5.26 7.84 56.11
CA VAL A 440 6.64 7.26 55.94
C VAL A 440 7.02 5.97 56.79
N PRO A 441 8.30 5.48 56.95
CA PRO A 441 8.70 4.18 56.35
C PRO A 441 9.22 3.06 57.29
N VAL A 442 9.15 1.81 56.79
CA VAL A 442 10.06 0.68 57.16
C VAL A 442 10.43 -0.10 55.89
N LYS A 443 11.59 -0.77 55.85
CA LYS A 443 12.15 -1.41 54.63
C LYS A 443 13.03 -2.64 54.97
N ILE A 444 13.12 -3.61 54.03
CA ILE A 444 14.08 -4.75 53.97
C ILE A 444 13.73 -5.92 54.93
N PRO A 445 13.87 -7.22 54.54
CA PRO A 445 13.90 -7.84 53.19
C PRO A 445 12.91 -9.01 52.97
N GLU A 446 12.53 -9.28 51.72
CA GLU A 446 12.55 -10.67 51.22
C GLU A 446 12.82 -10.73 49.70
N LYS A 447 12.75 -11.91 49.08
CA LYS A 447 13.54 -12.30 47.90
C LYS A 447 12.75 -12.32 46.57
N ARG A 448 13.48 -12.22 45.44
CA ARG A 448 13.01 -12.33 44.03
C ARG A 448 12.08 -13.54 43.78
N PRO A 449 11.15 -13.50 42.79
CA PRO A 449 11.42 -13.21 41.36
C PRO A 449 11.60 -11.71 41.06
N GLU A 450 12.49 -11.25 40.19
CA GLU A 450 12.82 -11.73 38.83
C GLU A 450 11.66 -11.48 37.87
N THR A 451 11.48 -10.20 37.55
CA THR A 451 10.49 -9.68 36.60
C THR A 451 10.83 -10.21 35.21
N GLU A 452 9.88 -10.91 34.58
CA GLU A 452 9.93 -11.14 33.14
C GLU A 452 9.82 -9.77 32.44
N GLU A 453 10.87 -9.37 31.73
CA GLU A 453 10.79 -8.22 30.84
C GLU A 453 9.83 -8.58 29.71
N GLU A 454 8.64 -7.96 29.68
CA GLU A 454 7.67 -8.12 28.60
C GLU A 454 8.34 -7.67 27.29
N ILE A 455 8.71 -8.65 26.44
CA ILE A 455 9.59 -8.43 25.28
C ILE A 455 8.82 -7.66 24.19
N ALA A 456 8.85 -6.34 24.31
CA ALA A 456 8.15 -5.42 23.41
C ALA A 456 8.58 -5.64 21.95
N LEU A 457 7.64 -6.12 21.13
CA LEU A 457 7.89 -6.43 19.73
C LEU A 457 8.38 -5.21 18.95
N ARG A 458 9.32 -5.43 18.02
CA ARG A 458 9.94 -4.37 17.23
C ARG A 458 8.92 -3.76 16.27
N ASN A 459 8.41 -2.58 16.59
CA ASN A 459 7.44 -1.86 15.75
C ASN A 459 8.09 -1.03 14.63
N PHE A 460 9.38 -0.72 14.72
CA PHE A 460 10.11 0.07 13.72
C PHE A 460 11.54 -0.42 13.51
N PHE A 461 12.04 -0.31 12.27
CA PHE A 461 13.45 -0.54 11.93
C PHE A 461 13.87 0.38 10.77
N ASP A 462 15.02 1.06 10.90
CA ASP A 462 15.57 1.96 9.87
C ASP A 462 14.54 2.98 9.30
N GLY A 463 13.73 3.57 10.19
CA GLY A 463 12.69 4.53 9.84
C GLY A 463 11.40 3.93 9.21
N ARG A 464 11.32 2.61 9.08
CA ARG A 464 10.17 1.88 8.50
C ARG A 464 9.34 1.22 9.58
N SER A 465 8.03 1.14 9.38
CA SER A 465 7.12 0.40 10.27
C SER A 465 7.18 -1.09 9.99
N ILE A 466 7.35 -1.91 11.03
CA ILE A 466 7.24 -3.36 10.92
C ILE A 466 5.79 -3.78 11.12
N SER A 467 5.34 -4.74 10.30
CA SER A 467 4.03 -5.38 10.42
C SER A 467 4.21 -6.89 10.53
N TYR A 468 3.85 -7.48 11.66
CA TYR A 468 3.88 -8.93 11.87
C TYR A 468 2.69 -9.57 11.17
N THR A 469 2.97 -10.27 10.07
CA THR A 469 1.95 -10.92 9.22
C THR A 469 1.58 -12.31 9.71
N LYS A 470 2.44 -12.92 10.52
CA LYS A 470 2.32 -14.31 10.98
C LYS A 470 3.15 -14.54 12.25
N GLU A 471 2.76 -15.55 13.00
CA GLU A 471 3.54 -16.14 14.09
C GLU A 471 3.70 -17.65 13.84
N LEU A 472 4.84 -18.21 14.24
CA LEU A 472 5.23 -19.60 14.01
C LEU A 472 5.78 -20.22 15.29
N VAL A 473 5.63 -21.54 15.39
CA VAL A 473 6.34 -22.37 16.37
C VAL A 473 7.12 -23.43 15.61
N VAL A 474 8.40 -23.57 15.91
CA VAL A 474 9.31 -24.57 15.31
C VAL A 474 9.81 -25.57 16.35
N GLU A 475 10.00 -26.82 15.94
CA GLU A 475 10.44 -27.91 16.82
C GLU A 475 11.94 -27.83 17.17
N THR A 476 12.74 -27.04 16.42
CA THR A 476 14.18 -26.86 16.67
C THR A 476 14.63 -25.41 16.51
N ASP A 477 15.73 -25.03 17.17
CA ASP A 477 16.39 -23.73 17.03
C ASP A 477 17.14 -23.56 15.70
N ARG A 478 17.52 -24.66 15.05
CA ARG A 478 18.36 -24.64 13.85
C ARG A 478 17.51 -24.79 12.60
N ILE A 479 16.99 -23.65 12.14
CA ILE A 479 16.13 -23.58 10.96
C ILE A 479 16.92 -23.27 9.69
N GLN A 480 16.45 -23.83 8.58
CA GLN A 480 16.90 -23.54 7.23
C GLN A 480 15.90 -22.57 6.56
N ILE A 481 16.36 -21.38 6.21
CA ILE A 481 15.60 -20.34 5.51
C ILE A 481 15.92 -20.41 4.03
N SER A 482 14.91 -20.55 3.18
CA SER A 482 15.08 -20.56 1.73
C SER A 482 14.23 -19.48 1.05
N LEU A 483 14.85 -18.51 0.38
CA LEU A 483 14.14 -17.42 -0.28
C LEU A 483 14.24 -17.43 -1.81
N TRP A 484 13.19 -16.92 -2.47
CA TRP A 484 13.14 -16.64 -3.90
C TRP A 484 12.11 -15.56 -4.25
N ASP A 485 12.18 -15.10 -5.50
CA ASP A 485 11.24 -14.17 -6.12
C ASP A 485 9.83 -14.76 -6.19
N HIS A 486 8.83 -14.07 -5.61
CA HIS A 486 7.46 -14.58 -5.61
C HIS A 486 6.74 -14.46 -6.96
N GLY A 487 7.14 -13.55 -7.86
CA GLY A 487 6.33 -13.18 -9.02
C GLY A 487 7.09 -12.75 -10.27
N ARG A 488 8.02 -11.80 -10.18
CA ARG A 488 8.76 -11.28 -11.35
C ARG A 488 10.16 -10.79 -11.00
N GLN A 489 11.15 -11.48 -11.58
CA GLN A 489 12.52 -11.00 -11.66
C GLN A 489 12.59 -9.67 -12.43
N ASP A 490 12.66 -8.56 -11.70
CA ASP A 490 12.56 -7.22 -12.26
C ASP A 490 13.68 -6.25 -11.82
N GLY A 491 14.46 -6.64 -10.81
CA GLY A 491 15.47 -5.80 -10.18
C GLY A 491 15.46 -5.83 -8.65
N ASP A 492 14.45 -6.42 -8.00
CA ASP A 492 14.34 -6.57 -6.55
C ASP A 492 15.65 -7.00 -5.86
N ILE A 493 16.12 -6.19 -4.90
CA ILE A 493 17.23 -6.48 -3.99
C ILE A 493 16.75 -6.34 -2.56
N VAL A 494 16.99 -7.36 -1.74
CA VAL A 494 16.45 -7.47 -0.38
C VAL A 494 17.49 -7.90 0.66
N SER A 495 17.16 -7.72 1.94
CA SER A 495 17.82 -8.39 3.06
C SER A 495 16.78 -9.07 3.93
N ILE A 496 17.18 -10.14 4.61
CA ILE A 496 16.40 -10.73 5.69
C ILE A 496 17.15 -10.41 6.97
N TYR A 497 16.41 -9.91 7.96
CA TYR A 497 16.89 -9.73 9.32
C TYR A 497 16.22 -10.75 10.24
N LEU A 498 16.90 -11.13 11.31
CA LEU A 498 16.42 -11.99 12.38
C LEU A 498 16.87 -11.36 13.70
N ASN A 499 15.96 -11.08 14.62
CA ASN A 499 16.25 -10.34 15.87
C ASN A 499 16.87 -8.95 15.64
N GLY A 500 16.78 -8.41 14.41
CA GLY A 500 17.45 -7.18 13.98
C GLY A 500 18.88 -7.37 13.47
N ASP A 501 19.43 -8.58 13.57
CA ASP A 501 20.71 -8.96 12.97
C ASP A 501 20.53 -9.41 11.51
N GLN A 502 21.49 -9.09 10.65
CA GLN A 502 21.35 -9.29 9.20
C GLN A 502 21.76 -10.69 8.76
N VAL A 503 20.80 -11.61 8.62
CA VAL A 503 21.06 -13.01 8.21
C VAL A 503 21.17 -13.20 6.70
N VAL A 504 20.59 -12.32 5.88
CA VAL A 504 20.76 -12.30 4.42
C VAL A 504 21.04 -10.86 3.97
N SER A 505 22.12 -10.64 3.21
CA SER A 505 22.55 -9.30 2.80
C SER A 505 22.46 -9.08 1.29
N LYS A 506 21.78 -7.98 0.90
CA LYS A 506 21.58 -7.46 -0.47
C LYS A 506 21.43 -8.55 -1.55
N HIS A 507 20.55 -9.52 -1.30
CA HIS A 507 20.25 -10.60 -2.22
C HIS A 507 19.32 -10.10 -3.34
N THR A 508 19.78 -10.15 -4.60
CA THR A 508 18.91 -9.93 -5.76
C THR A 508 17.96 -11.11 -5.91
N LEU A 509 16.65 -10.85 -5.95
CA LEU A 509 15.65 -11.91 -6.08
C LEU A 509 15.75 -12.60 -7.44
N THR A 510 15.61 -13.92 -7.40
CA THR A 510 15.50 -14.75 -8.59
C THR A 510 14.47 -15.85 -8.38
N TYR A 511 13.94 -16.43 -9.46
CA TYR A 511 13.10 -17.63 -9.37
C TYR A 511 13.83 -18.88 -8.86
N LYS A 512 15.14 -18.80 -8.56
CA LYS A 512 15.92 -19.90 -7.97
C LYS A 512 15.94 -19.75 -6.45
N LYS A 513 15.30 -20.70 -5.75
CA LYS A 513 15.40 -20.87 -4.29
C LYS A 513 16.86 -20.85 -3.83
N LYS A 514 17.21 -19.89 -2.97
CA LYS A 514 18.53 -19.77 -2.33
C LYS A 514 18.39 -20.01 -0.83
N VAL A 515 19.22 -20.92 -0.33
CA VAL A 515 19.13 -21.53 1.00
C VAL A 515 20.20 -20.96 1.94
N TYR A 516 19.82 -20.76 3.20
CA TYR A 516 20.62 -20.25 4.33
C TYR A 516 20.25 -21.03 5.60
N GLU A 517 21.18 -21.15 6.55
CA GLU A 517 20.93 -21.77 7.86
C GLU A 517 21.14 -20.71 8.95
N VAL A 518 20.25 -20.68 9.94
CA VAL A 518 20.32 -19.76 11.09
C VAL A 518 20.01 -20.48 12.39
N THR A 519 20.31 -19.86 13.51
CA THR A 519 19.96 -20.36 14.84
C THR A 519 19.09 -19.32 15.56
N LEU A 520 17.95 -19.77 16.09
CA LEU A 520 16.99 -18.99 16.85
C LEU A 520 17.38 -18.95 18.34
N ASP A 521 16.95 -17.89 19.02
CA ASP A 521 16.98 -17.84 20.47
C ASP A 521 15.79 -18.63 21.05
N LYS A 522 16.05 -19.46 22.07
CA LYS A 522 15.01 -20.26 22.76
C LYS A 522 14.34 -19.52 23.91
N SER A 523 14.96 -18.45 24.43
CA SER A 523 14.42 -17.73 25.59
C SER A 523 13.48 -16.58 25.22
N LYS A 524 13.25 -16.33 23.93
CA LYS A 524 12.38 -15.25 23.45
C LYS A 524 11.71 -15.56 22.11
N PRO A 525 10.61 -14.88 21.76
CA PRO A 525 10.15 -14.78 20.37
C PRO A 525 11.22 -14.13 19.48
N ASN A 526 11.36 -14.60 18.24
CA ASN A 526 12.35 -14.10 17.30
C ASN A 526 11.69 -13.37 16.12
N ASP A 527 12.03 -12.09 15.88
CA ASP A 527 11.47 -11.34 14.75
C ASP A 527 12.29 -11.55 13.47
N LEU A 528 11.75 -12.28 12.50
CA LEU A 528 12.31 -12.38 11.14
C LEU A 528 11.55 -11.44 10.21
N PHE A 529 12.24 -10.50 9.58
CA PHE A 529 11.60 -9.53 8.69
C PHE A 529 12.32 -9.29 7.38
N LEU A 530 11.52 -9.00 6.35
CA LEU A 530 12.00 -8.63 5.03
C LEU A 530 12.32 -7.13 5.00
N TYR A 531 13.49 -6.79 4.49
CA TYR A 531 13.92 -5.41 4.23
C TYR A 531 14.19 -5.24 2.73
N ALA A 532 13.38 -4.44 2.06
CA ALA A 532 13.64 -4.04 0.68
C ALA A 532 14.81 -3.04 0.63
N HIS A 533 15.84 -3.31 -0.18
CA HIS A 533 16.82 -2.27 -0.52
C HIS A 533 16.21 -1.34 -1.56
N ASN A 534 15.89 -1.84 -2.75
CA ASN A 534 15.19 -1.05 -3.79
C ASN A 534 13.67 -1.28 -3.76
N LEU A 535 13.00 -0.80 -4.81
CA LEU A 535 11.61 -1.05 -5.16
C LEU A 535 11.46 -1.91 -6.43
N GLY A 536 12.49 -2.70 -6.74
CA GLY A 536 12.67 -3.39 -8.02
C GLY A 536 12.39 -2.48 -9.21
N ARG A 537 11.53 -2.96 -10.09
CA ARG A 537 10.78 -2.15 -11.08
C ARG A 537 9.30 -2.03 -10.67
N PHE A 538 8.78 -2.95 -9.86
CA PHE A 538 7.36 -3.15 -9.58
C PHE A 538 7.03 -3.37 -8.09
N ALA A 539 7.65 -2.61 -7.17
CA ALA A 539 7.35 -2.67 -5.73
C ALA A 539 5.87 -2.81 -5.30
N PRO A 540 5.61 -3.43 -4.13
CA PRO A 540 6.58 -3.85 -3.10
C PRO A 540 7.47 -5.03 -3.54
N ASN A 541 8.64 -5.16 -2.93
CA ASN A 541 9.50 -6.31 -3.19
C ASN A 541 8.88 -7.51 -2.49
N THR A 542 8.50 -8.56 -3.22
CA THR A 542 7.75 -9.70 -2.68
C THR A 542 8.56 -10.98 -2.69
N VAL A 543 8.90 -11.47 -1.50
CA VAL A 543 9.76 -12.65 -1.29
C VAL A 543 8.92 -13.82 -0.84
N SER A 544 9.06 -14.96 -1.52
CA SER A 544 8.66 -16.26 -0.97
C SER A 544 9.78 -16.77 -0.07
N ILE A 545 9.45 -17.05 1.20
CA ILE A 545 10.37 -17.60 2.21
C ILE A 545 9.83 -18.93 2.69
N GLU A 546 10.65 -19.98 2.60
CA GLU A 546 10.40 -21.24 3.28
C GLU A 546 11.25 -21.30 4.56
N ILE A 547 10.65 -21.68 5.67
CA ILE A 547 11.32 -21.92 6.96
C ILE A 547 11.17 -23.40 7.29
N ASN A 548 12.29 -24.11 7.39
CA ASN A 548 12.33 -25.56 7.61
C ASN A 548 13.11 -25.90 8.89
N ASP A 549 12.49 -26.57 9.85
CA ASP A 549 13.10 -26.93 11.15
C ASP A 549 13.71 -28.34 11.18
N GLY A 550 13.76 -29.01 10.03
CA GLY A 550 14.19 -30.40 9.85
C GLY A 550 13.04 -31.42 9.94
N SER A 551 11.89 -31.04 10.53
CA SER A 551 10.69 -31.86 10.67
C SER A 551 9.54 -31.35 9.80
N ASN A 552 9.37 -30.04 9.74
CA ASN A 552 8.31 -29.32 9.03
C ASN A 552 8.92 -28.20 8.16
N ALA A 553 8.25 -27.84 7.07
CA ALA A 553 8.64 -26.73 6.19
C ALA A 553 7.44 -25.80 5.92
N GLU A 554 7.48 -24.61 6.50
CA GLU A 554 6.46 -23.58 6.43
C GLU A 554 6.77 -22.61 5.29
N ASN A 555 5.78 -22.30 4.44
CA ASN A 555 5.95 -21.36 3.34
C ASN A 555 5.20 -20.05 3.61
N ILE A 556 5.92 -18.93 3.46
CA ILE A 556 5.55 -17.58 3.87
C ILE A 556 5.81 -16.65 2.68
N ILE A 557 5.04 -15.58 2.56
CA ILE A 557 5.32 -14.49 1.63
C ILE A 557 5.40 -13.22 2.46
N LEU A 558 6.52 -12.51 2.34
CA LEU A 558 6.73 -11.20 2.95
C LEU A 558 6.89 -10.15 1.85
N ASN A 559 6.36 -8.97 2.10
CA ASN A 559 6.50 -7.77 1.27
C ASN A 559 7.30 -6.71 2.02
N SER A 560 8.07 -5.89 1.30
CA SER A 560 8.67 -4.68 1.88
C SER A 560 8.77 -3.59 0.81
N ASP A 561 8.66 -2.35 1.26
CA ASP A 561 8.97 -1.17 0.47
C ASP A 561 9.88 -0.23 1.29
N LEU A 562 10.07 1.02 0.85
CA LEU A 562 10.94 1.99 1.53
C LEU A 562 10.32 2.62 2.79
N LYS A 563 9.11 2.18 3.20
CA LYS A 563 8.32 2.67 4.35
C LYS A 563 7.89 1.56 5.31
N SER A 564 7.69 0.33 4.83
CA SER A 564 7.29 -0.81 5.65
C SER A 564 8.08 -2.10 5.37
N CYS A 565 8.11 -2.95 6.39
CA CYS A 565 8.72 -4.27 6.37
C CYS A 565 7.69 -5.27 6.93
N GLU A 566 7.28 -6.27 6.15
CA GLU A 566 6.54 -7.40 6.71
C GLU A 566 7.47 -8.35 7.46
N ALA A 567 6.96 -8.87 8.58
CA ALA A 567 7.66 -9.74 9.50
C ALA A 567 6.87 -11.02 9.80
N VAL A 568 7.58 -12.02 10.30
CA VAL A 568 7.05 -13.21 10.96
C VAL A 568 7.73 -13.36 12.31
N LEU A 569 6.95 -13.65 13.34
CA LEU A 569 7.45 -13.98 14.67
C LEU A 569 7.69 -15.49 14.76
N ILE A 570 8.82 -15.92 15.31
CA ILE A 570 9.22 -17.34 15.38
C ILE A 570 9.58 -17.71 16.81
N ASN A 571 8.81 -18.60 17.41
CA ASN A 571 9.07 -19.18 18.72
C ASN A 571 9.69 -20.56 18.56
N VAL A 572 10.72 -20.88 19.33
CA VAL A 572 11.18 -22.26 19.48
C VAL A 572 10.31 -22.94 20.53
N LYS A 573 9.83 -24.14 20.23
CA LYS A 573 9.08 -24.97 21.17
C LYS A 573 9.96 -25.35 22.37
N GLN A 574 9.43 -25.20 23.58
CA GLN A 574 10.11 -25.53 24.85
C GLN A 574 10.00 -27.01 25.18
#